data_AF-B9IS23-F1
#
_entry.id   AF-B9IS23-F1
#
_cell.length_a   1.000
_cell.length_b   1.000
_cell.length_c   1.000
_cell.angle_alpha   90.00
_cell.angle_beta   90.00
_cell.angle_gamma   90.00
#
_symmetry.space_group_name_H-M   'P 1'
#
loop_
_entity.id
_entity.type
_entity.pdbx_description
1 polymer ?
#
loop_
_entity_poly.entity_id
_entity_poly.type
_entity_poly.pdbx_seq_one_letter_code
_entity_poly.pdbx_strand_id
1 'polypeptide(L)'
;MVGNVGVNRVRGNCLDFKNIRNLRQMVYQNPGGFEATQKGYFYQRAREQDIALARRTIQGQRFWPANFALWFFRPEGACPPTWYNQQNSGRFKKHCFFQPNAGDCPSIY
;
A
#
# COMPACT_ATOMS: atom_id res chain seq x y z
N MET A 1 0.25 -1.20 8.23
CA MET A 1 0.21 -2.07 7.04
C MET A 1 0.10 -1.29 5.73
N VAL A 2 -0.66 -0.19 5.67
CA VAL A 2 -0.69 0.64 4.45
C VAL A 2 0.70 1.21 4.08
N GLY A 3 1.57 1.47 5.07
CA GLY A 3 2.98 1.80 4.82
C GLY A 3 3.75 0.74 4.02
N ASN A 4 3.48 -0.55 4.24
CA ASN A 4 4.08 -1.64 3.43
C ASN A 4 3.65 -1.56 1.97
N VAL A 5 2.35 -1.34 1.73
CA VAL A 5 1.82 -1.17 0.38
C VAL A 5 2.52 -0.02 -0.33
N GLY A 6 2.68 1.11 0.36
CA GLY A 6 3.38 2.27 -0.20
C GLY A 6 4.85 1.99 -0.55
N VAL A 7 5.59 1.33 0.34
CA VAL A 7 6.98 0.91 0.07
C VAL A 7 7.04 -0.09 -1.09
N ASN A 8 6.11 -1.05 -1.14
CA ASN A 8 6.03 -2.04 -2.22
C ASN A 8 5.75 -1.37 -3.57
N ARG A 9 4.92 -0.33 -3.63
CA ARG A 9 4.68 0.42 -4.88
C ARG A 9 5.95 1.11 -5.39
N VAL A 10 6.73 1.71 -4.49
CA VAL A 10 8.00 2.36 -4.84
C VAL A 10 9.05 1.33 -5.29
N ARG A 11 9.15 0.17 -4.61
CA ARG A 11 10.11 -0.89 -4.96
C ARG A 11 9.68 -1.70 -6.19
N GLY A 12 8.38 -1.91 -6.33
CA GLY A 12 7.74 -2.72 -7.36
C GLY A 12 7.81 -2.07 -8.71
N ASN A 13 7.39 -0.79 -8.78
CA ASN A 13 7.36 -0.01 -10.02
C ASN A 13 6.74 -0.81 -11.21
N CYS A 14 5.64 -1.52 -10.95
CA CYS A 14 5.06 -2.53 -11.84
C CYS A 14 3.52 -2.37 -11.91
N LEU A 15 2.90 -3.03 -12.90
CA LEU A 15 1.44 -3.03 -13.13
C LEU A 15 0.86 -1.60 -13.11
N ASP A 16 -0.10 -1.32 -12.24
CA ASP A 16 -0.77 -0.01 -12.11
C ASP A 16 0.14 1.07 -11.49
N PHE A 17 1.27 0.70 -10.89
CA PHE A 17 2.12 1.56 -10.07
C PHE A 17 3.48 1.82 -10.71
N LYS A 18 3.48 2.18 -12.00
CA LYS A 18 4.70 2.53 -12.75
C LYS A 18 5.10 4.00 -12.55
N ASN A 19 6.38 4.26 -12.71
CA ASN A 19 7.05 5.57 -12.56
C ASN A 19 6.97 6.19 -11.16
N ILE A 20 6.78 5.37 -10.12
CA ILE A 20 6.79 5.82 -8.73
C ILE A 20 8.16 5.56 -8.12
N ARG A 21 9.03 6.57 -8.11
CA ARG A 21 10.45 6.45 -7.73
C ARG A 21 10.75 6.79 -6.29
N ASN A 22 9.80 7.42 -5.59
CA ASN A 22 9.97 7.77 -4.19
C ASN A 22 8.63 7.83 -3.44
N LEU A 23 8.70 7.87 -2.11
CA LEU A 23 7.52 7.87 -1.24
C LEU A 23 6.65 9.11 -1.43
N ARG A 24 7.22 10.27 -1.77
CA ARG A 24 6.41 11.47 -2.05
C ARG A 24 5.55 11.24 -3.29
N GLN A 25 6.13 10.75 -4.39
CA GLN A 25 5.36 10.41 -5.60
C GLN A 25 4.28 9.37 -5.29
N MET A 26 4.59 8.36 -4.49
CA MET A 26 3.63 7.34 -4.07
C MET A 26 2.46 7.93 -3.26
N VAL A 27 2.75 8.85 -2.33
CA VAL A 27 1.71 9.48 -1.49
C VAL A 27 0.77 10.34 -2.33
N TYR A 28 1.32 11.07 -3.30
CA TYR A 28 0.59 12.03 -4.14
C TYR A 28 0.16 11.47 -5.51
N GLN A 29 0.33 10.16 -5.76
CA GLN A 29 -0.03 9.58 -7.05
C GLN A 29 -1.53 9.79 -7.36
N ASN A 30 -1.87 10.00 -8.63
CA ASN A 30 -3.25 10.09 -9.08
C ASN A 30 -3.35 9.43 -10.46
N PRO A 31 -4.16 8.37 -10.63
CA PRO A 31 -5.03 7.72 -9.65
C PRO A 31 -4.31 6.83 -8.61
N GLY A 32 -5.04 6.41 -7.58
CA GLY A 32 -4.60 5.39 -6.61
C GLY A 32 -3.78 5.88 -5.40
N GLY A 33 -3.60 7.19 -5.24
CA GLY A 33 -2.94 7.78 -4.08
C GLY A 33 -3.89 7.98 -2.89
N PHE A 34 -3.42 8.68 -1.86
CA PHE A 34 -4.21 8.91 -0.66
C PHE A 34 -5.17 10.08 -0.82
N GLU A 35 -6.47 9.84 -0.60
CA GLU A 35 -7.50 10.89 -0.54
C GLU A 35 -7.14 11.98 0.48
N ALA A 36 -6.46 11.61 1.57
CA ALA A 36 -6.01 12.53 2.60
C ALA A 36 -5.24 13.75 2.05
N THR A 37 -4.48 13.60 0.96
CA THR A 37 -3.72 14.71 0.33
C THR A 37 -4.59 15.88 -0.11
N GLN A 38 -5.90 15.65 -0.31
CA GLN A 38 -6.89 16.65 -0.71
C GLN A 38 -7.57 17.33 0.49
N LYS A 39 -7.25 16.92 1.73
CA LYS A 39 -7.89 17.40 2.96
C LYS A 39 -6.90 18.18 3.81
N GLY A 40 -7.35 19.30 4.39
CA GLY A 40 -6.47 20.19 5.16
C GLY A 40 -5.73 19.51 6.33
N TYR A 41 -6.33 18.47 6.95
CA TYR A 41 -5.69 17.74 8.05
C TYR A 41 -4.39 17.04 7.65
N PHE A 42 -4.17 16.76 6.37
CA PHE A 42 -2.95 16.10 5.89
C PHE A 42 -1.69 16.94 6.14
N TYR A 43 -1.84 18.27 6.19
CA TYR A 43 -0.75 19.21 6.42
C TYR A 43 -0.51 19.50 7.92
N GLN A 44 -1.28 18.87 8.81
CA GLN A 44 -1.05 18.95 10.24
C GLN A 44 0.10 18.02 10.67
N ARG A 45 0.64 18.26 11.86
CA ARG A 45 1.71 17.44 12.42
C ARG A 45 1.25 15.99 12.59
N ALA A 46 2.03 15.06 12.04
CA ALA A 46 1.82 13.63 12.26
C ALA A 46 2.09 13.24 13.72
N ARG A 47 1.32 12.27 14.24
CA ARG A 47 1.52 11.73 15.59
C ARG A 47 2.79 10.88 15.63
N GLU A 48 3.49 10.88 16.76
CA GLU A 48 4.76 10.16 16.90
C GLU A 48 4.63 8.65 16.63
N GLN A 49 3.53 8.04 17.07
CA GLN A 49 3.22 6.64 16.78
C GLN A 49 3.13 6.34 15.27
N ASP A 50 2.57 7.25 14.48
CA ASP A 50 2.42 7.05 13.04
C ASP A 50 3.79 7.18 12.35
N ILE A 51 4.61 8.12 12.80
CA ILE A 51 6.00 8.29 12.35
C ILE A 51 6.81 7.03 12.65
N ALA A 52 6.70 6.49 13.86
CA ALA A 52 7.39 5.26 14.26
C ALA A 52 6.98 4.07 13.38
N LEU A 53 5.68 3.91 13.12
CA LEU A 53 5.18 2.86 12.23
C LEU A 53 5.67 3.04 10.78
N ALA A 54 5.69 4.28 10.27
CA ALA A 54 6.21 4.57 8.93
C ALA A 54 7.69 4.20 8.82
N ARG A 55 8.52 4.60 9.80
CA ARG A 55 9.95 4.26 9.85
C ARG A 55 10.20 2.75 9.80
N ARG A 56 9.44 1.97 10.57
CA ARG A 56 9.54 0.50 10.55
C ARG A 56 9.34 -0.07 9.16
N THR A 57 8.32 0.39 8.44
CA THR A 57 8.05 -0.08 7.06
C THR A 57 9.12 0.37 6.06
N ILE A 58 9.64 1.58 6.20
CA ILE A 58 10.73 2.11 5.35
C ILE A 58 12.03 1.33 5.57
N GLN A 59 12.30 0.92 6.81
CA GLN A 59 13.43 0.06 7.18
C GLN A 59 13.26 -1.42 6.76
N GLY A 60 12.21 -1.73 6.00
CA GLY A 60 12.01 -3.06 5.41
C GLY A 60 11.18 -4.03 6.25
N GLN A 61 10.61 -3.60 7.40
CA GLN A 61 9.71 -4.49 8.15
C GLN A 61 8.44 -4.76 7.33
N ARG A 62 8.23 -6.02 6.98
CA ARG A 62 7.04 -6.52 6.27
C ARG A 62 6.04 -7.09 7.28
N PHE A 63 4.76 -6.80 7.06
CA PHE A 63 3.67 -7.26 7.93
C PHE A 63 2.60 -7.95 7.10
N TRP A 64 2.20 -9.16 7.50
CA TRP A 64 1.08 -9.87 6.90
C TRP A 64 -0.26 -9.19 7.26
N PRO A 65 -1.22 -9.04 6.32
CA PRO A 65 -1.26 -9.56 4.94
C PRO A 65 -0.62 -8.64 3.88
N ALA A 66 0.04 -7.55 4.27
CA ALA A 66 0.56 -6.54 3.35
C ALA A 66 2.02 -6.77 2.91
N ASN A 67 2.59 -7.97 3.08
CA ASN A 67 4.00 -8.26 2.76
C ASN A 67 4.34 -7.90 1.31
N PHE A 68 3.47 -8.29 0.38
CA PHE A 68 3.61 -8.10 -1.08
C PHE A 68 2.44 -7.34 -1.68
N ALA A 69 1.53 -6.82 -0.86
CA ALA A 69 0.33 -6.18 -1.36
C ALA A 69 0.68 -4.85 -2.05
N LEU A 70 0.04 -4.59 -3.20
CA LEU A 70 0.07 -3.31 -3.90
C LEU A 70 -1.28 -2.60 -3.88
N TRP A 71 -2.37 -3.35 -3.67
CA TRP A 71 -3.72 -2.82 -3.55
C TRP A 71 -4.33 -3.14 -2.19
N PHE A 72 -5.20 -2.25 -1.74
CA PHE A 72 -6.05 -2.48 -0.59
C PHE A 72 -7.32 -1.64 -0.71
N PHE A 73 -8.41 -2.11 -0.13
CA PHE A 73 -9.63 -1.33 0.03
C PHE A 73 -10.44 -1.82 1.23
N ARG A 74 -11.43 -1.03 1.65
CA ARG A 74 -12.40 -1.41 2.68
C ARG A 74 -13.68 -1.92 2.00
N PRO A 75 -13.97 -3.23 2.00
CA PRO A 75 -15.24 -3.72 1.49
C PRO A 75 -16.38 -3.40 2.47
N GLU A 76 -17.62 -3.49 1.98
CA GLU A 76 -18.81 -3.49 2.83
C GLU A 76 -19.00 -4.84 3.54
N GLY A 77 -18.58 -5.95 2.91
CA GLY A 77 -18.75 -7.31 3.42
C GLY A 77 -17.45 -8.11 3.57
N ALA A 78 -17.48 -9.39 3.17
CA ALA A 78 -16.31 -10.25 3.13
C ALA A 78 -15.30 -9.76 2.09
N CYS A 79 -14.01 -10.06 2.29
CA CYS A 79 -13.01 -9.76 1.27
C CYS A 79 -13.25 -10.64 0.05
N PRO A 80 -13.35 -10.08 -1.17
CA PRO A 80 -13.47 -10.91 -2.36
C PRO A 80 -12.19 -11.75 -2.55
N PRO A 81 -12.27 -12.90 -3.24
CA PRO A 81 -11.08 -13.72 -3.51
C PRO A 81 -10.06 -13.01 -4.39
N THR A 82 -10.53 -12.12 -5.28
CA THR A 82 -9.70 -11.32 -6.17
C THR A 82 -10.21 -9.88 -6.30
N TRP A 83 -9.31 -8.97 -6.68
CA TRP A 83 -9.64 -7.60 -7.05
C TRP A 83 -8.64 -7.11 -8.11
N TYR A 84 -9.10 -6.49 -9.20
CA TYR A 84 -8.28 -6.17 -10.38
C TYR A 84 -7.47 -7.36 -10.92
N ASN A 85 -8.04 -8.57 -10.89
CA ASN A 85 -7.37 -9.84 -11.23
C ASN A 85 -6.18 -10.21 -10.33
N GLN A 86 -6.05 -9.58 -9.14
CA GLN A 86 -4.99 -9.85 -8.17
C GLN A 86 -5.53 -10.67 -7.00
N GLN A 87 -4.69 -11.56 -6.45
CA GLN A 87 -5.10 -12.48 -5.38
C GLN A 87 -5.20 -11.75 -4.03
N ASN A 88 -6.27 -12.05 -3.28
CA ASN A 88 -6.40 -11.61 -1.90
C ASN A 88 -5.34 -12.26 -1.01
N SER A 89 -4.52 -11.44 -0.35
CA SER A 89 -3.46 -11.88 0.57
C SER A 89 -3.92 -11.94 2.03
N GLY A 90 -5.10 -11.40 2.33
CA GLY A 90 -5.76 -11.44 3.63
C GLY A 90 -6.39 -10.11 4.05
N ARG A 91 -6.86 -10.08 5.29
CA ARG A 91 -7.54 -8.94 5.89
C ARG A 91 -6.81 -8.47 7.14
N PHE A 92 -6.68 -7.16 7.29
CA PHE A 92 -6.32 -6.55 8.57
C PHE A 92 -7.31 -5.47 8.96
N LYS A 93 -7.95 -5.66 10.11
CA LYS A 93 -9.05 -4.82 10.59
C LYS A 93 -10.15 -4.68 9.51
N LYS A 94 -10.30 -3.48 8.93
CA LYS A 94 -11.34 -3.15 7.95
C LYS A 94 -10.85 -3.19 6.50
N HIS A 95 -9.57 -3.50 6.24
CA HIS A 95 -9.02 -3.47 4.89
C HIS A 95 -8.62 -4.86 4.41
N CYS A 96 -8.96 -5.17 3.17
CA CYS A 96 -8.49 -6.34 2.43
C CYS A 96 -7.28 -5.94 1.59
N PHE A 97 -6.33 -6.85 1.45
CA PHE A 97 -5.07 -6.61 0.75
C PHE A 97 -4.95 -7.57 -0.42
N PHE A 98 -4.37 -7.09 -1.52
CA PHE A 98 -4.20 -7.88 -2.73
C PHE A 98 -2.78 -7.72 -3.25
N GLN A 99 -2.19 -8.85 -3.63
CA GLN A 99 -0.81 -8.96 -4.09
C GLN A 99 -0.77 -9.42 -5.55
N PRO A 100 0.22 -8.95 -6.33
CA PRO A 100 0.39 -9.36 -7.71
C PRO A 100 0.90 -10.79 -7.83
N ASN A 101 0.99 -11.35 -9.03
CA ASN A 101 1.81 -12.54 -9.22
C ASN A 101 3.30 -12.18 -9.15
N ALA A 102 4.12 -13.11 -8.67
CA ALA A 102 5.58 -12.91 -8.62
C ALA A 102 6.20 -12.68 -10.01
N GLY A 103 5.62 -13.25 -11.07
CA GLY A 103 6.06 -13.00 -12.45
C GLY A 103 5.83 -11.57 -12.93
N ASP A 104 4.75 -10.92 -12.47
CA ASP A 104 4.40 -9.56 -12.88
C ASP A 104 5.21 -8.49 -12.12
N CYS A 105 5.57 -8.79 -10.87
CA CYS A 105 6.26 -7.86 -9.96
C CYS A 105 7.33 -8.58 -9.11
N PRO A 106 8.42 -9.08 -9.70
CA PRO A 106 9.41 -9.89 -8.98
C PRO A 106 10.15 -9.11 -7.88
N SER A 107 10.31 -7.78 -8.01
CA SER A 107 11.11 -6.96 -7.10
C SER A 107 10.52 -6.76 -5.70
N ILE A 108 9.22 -7.06 -5.51
CA ILE A 108 8.57 -6.93 -4.20
C ILE A 108 8.56 -8.23 -3.40
N TYR A 109 8.78 -9.38 -4.03
CA TYR A 109 8.95 -10.67 -3.36
C TYR A 109 10.33 -10.71 -2.68
#